data_AF-A0A7Y8L4U8-F1
#
_entry.id   AF-A0A7Y8L4U8-F1
#
_cell.length_a   1.000
_cell.length_b   1.000
_cell.length_c   1.000
_cell.angle_alpha   90.00
_cell.angle_beta   90.00
_cell.angle_gamma   90.00
#
_symmetry.space_group_name_H-M   'P 1'
#
loop_
_entity.id
_entity.type
_entity.pdbx_description
1 polymer ?
#
loop_
_entity_poly.entity_id
_entity_poly.type
_entity_poly.pdbx_seq_one_letter_code
_entity_poly.pdbx_strand_id
1 'polypeptide(L)'
;MGKGKEIMTPLREGLLEELYRRLEEEILHYHLLGEELKKESEILRRGSAEGLTESLRSVEMHVEEIHRAHESISKAIDEMVSALGPEEKERNLGTLLTLLPAKERQRIRSYERTLAGLKKWTFQVNARNRTYIQDSLACWKDLVSLLTLPLSGPPMYVQNGTQPSSSPQPFSLNRRV
;
A
#
# COMPACT_ATOMS: atom_id res chain seq x y z
N MET A 1 9.12 -35.46 35.18
CA MET A 1 7.96 -34.98 34.40
C MET A 1 8.48 -34.52 33.05
N GLY A 2 8.65 -35.43 32.10
CA GLY A 2 7.62 -35.71 31.11
C GLY A 2 8.02 -35.06 29.78
N LYS A 3 9.17 -35.47 29.22
CA LYS A 3 9.57 -35.08 27.85
C LYS A 3 8.62 -35.78 26.89
N GLY A 4 7.50 -35.12 26.58
CA GLY A 4 6.66 -35.46 25.43
C GLY A 4 7.46 -35.12 24.18
N LYS A 5 8.14 -36.12 23.63
CA LYS A 5 8.68 -36.06 22.28
C LYS A 5 7.46 -36.07 21.37
N GLU A 6 6.91 -34.90 21.06
CA GLU A 6 5.88 -34.76 20.04
C GLU A 6 6.50 -35.14 18.71
N ILE A 7 6.32 -36.41 18.33
CA ILE A 7 6.65 -36.89 17.00
C ILE A 7 5.58 -36.27 16.09
N MET A 8 5.90 -35.13 15.47
CA MET A 8 5.11 -34.62 14.37
C MET A 8 5.14 -35.65 13.24
N THR A 9 3.98 -35.96 12.67
CA THR A 9 3.90 -36.85 11.52
C THR A 9 4.53 -36.16 10.30
N PRO A 10 5.19 -36.89 9.38
CA PRO A 10 5.89 -36.29 8.23
C PRO A 10 4.95 -35.49 7.32
N LEU A 11 3.66 -35.87 7.24
CA LEU A 11 2.63 -35.11 6.53
C LEU A 11 2.39 -33.73 7.17
N ARG A 12 2.40 -33.66 8.51
CA ARG A 12 2.20 -32.42 9.27
C ARG A 12 3.40 -31.48 9.12
N GLU A 13 4.61 -32.01 9.10
CA GLU A 13 5.82 -31.24 8.86
C GLU A 13 5.81 -30.61 7.46
N GLY A 14 5.41 -31.37 6.44
CA GLY A 14 5.31 -30.87 5.06
C GLY A 14 4.31 -29.72 4.89
N LEU A 15 3.09 -29.86 5.46
CA LEU A 15 2.07 -28.81 5.39
C LEU A 15 2.48 -27.53 6.13
N LEU A 16 3.14 -27.69 7.27
CA LEU A 16 3.60 -26.56 8.07
C LEU A 16 4.75 -25.80 7.40
N GLU A 17 5.69 -26.52 6.77
CA GLU A 17 6.79 -25.90 6.03
C GLU A 17 6.28 -25.15 4.80
N GLU A 18 5.27 -25.70 4.11
CA GLU A 18 4.60 -25.00 3.02
C GLU A 18 3.90 -23.72 3.52
N LEU A 19 3.20 -23.77 4.65
CA LEU A 19 2.62 -22.56 5.25
C LEU A 19 3.69 -21.50 5.57
N TYR A 20 4.84 -21.90 6.11
CA TYR A 20 5.95 -20.97 6.37
C TYR A 20 6.48 -20.35 5.08
N ARG A 21 6.69 -21.17 4.05
CA ARG A 21 7.14 -20.70 2.74
C ARG A 21 6.18 -19.65 2.16
N ARG A 22 4.87 -19.88 2.28
CA ARG A 22 3.84 -18.93 1.81
C ARG A 22 3.81 -17.64 2.61
N LEU A 23 3.97 -17.71 3.93
CA LEU A 23 4.09 -16.52 4.78
C LEU A 23 5.33 -15.70 4.45
N GLU A 24 6.46 -16.36 4.17
CA GLU A 24 7.70 -15.70 3.73
C GLU A 24 7.54 -15.05 2.36
N GLU A 25 6.83 -15.70 1.43
CA GLU A 25 6.45 -15.15 0.12
C GLU A 25 5.55 -13.90 0.25
N GLU A 26 4.52 -13.94 1.10
CA GLU A 26 3.69 -12.76 1.39
C GLU A 26 4.54 -11.61 1.96
N ILE A 27 5.44 -11.90 2.91
CA ILE A 27 6.34 -10.90 3.50
C ILE A 27 7.25 -10.27 2.45
N LEU A 28 7.84 -11.08 1.57
CA LEU A 28 8.68 -10.59 0.48
C LEU A 28 7.91 -9.62 -0.42
N HIS A 29 6.71 -9.98 -0.85
CA HIS A 29 5.93 -9.11 -1.74
C HIS A 29 5.48 -7.82 -1.05
N TYR A 30 5.15 -7.85 0.24
CA TYR A 30 4.88 -6.61 0.98
C TYR A 30 6.12 -5.71 1.10
N HIS A 31 7.29 -6.31 1.30
CA HIS A 31 8.53 -5.55 1.34
C HIS A 31 8.83 -4.89 -0.01
N LEU A 32 8.74 -5.66 -1.11
CA LEU A 32 8.94 -5.17 -2.46
C LEU A 32 7.93 -4.07 -2.83
N LEU A 33 6.65 -4.28 -2.53
CA LEU A 33 5.60 -3.28 -2.75
C LEU A 33 5.95 -1.95 -2.06
N GLY A 34 6.42 -1.98 -0.82
CA GLY A 34 6.78 -0.74 -0.14
C GLY A 34 8.03 -0.05 -0.69
N GLU A 35 9.00 -0.80 -1.21
CA GLU A 35 10.14 -0.23 -1.93
C GLU A 35 9.72 0.37 -3.28
N GLU A 36 8.78 -0.26 -3.99
CA GLU A 36 8.19 0.30 -5.21
C GLU A 36 7.41 1.58 -4.92
N LEU A 37 6.62 1.64 -3.85
CA LEU A 37 5.93 2.86 -3.41
C LEU A 37 6.90 3.98 -3.00
N LYS A 38 8.07 3.65 -2.44
CA LYS A 38 9.13 4.63 -2.19
C LYS A 38 9.72 5.14 -3.51
N LYS A 39 10.00 4.28 -4.47
CA LYS A 39 10.47 4.70 -5.80
C LYS A 39 9.44 5.58 -6.50
N GLU A 40 8.16 5.22 -6.44
CA GLU A 40 7.05 6.01 -6.95
C GLU A 40 7.08 7.43 -6.37
N SER A 41 7.35 7.58 -5.08
CA SER A 41 7.45 8.91 -4.44
C SER A 41 8.54 9.80 -5.07
N GLU A 42 9.66 9.21 -5.48
CA GLU A 42 10.73 9.94 -6.15
C GLU A 42 10.40 10.25 -7.61
N ILE A 43 9.69 9.35 -8.29
CA ILE A 43 9.20 9.56 -9.66
C ILE A 43 8.16 10.68 -9.69
N LEU A 44 7.23 10.70 -8.73
CA LEU A 44 6.23 11.75 -8.56
C LEU A 44 6.88 13.12 -8.43
N ARG A 45 7.95 13.23 -7.62
CA ARG A 45 8.70 14.48 -7.45
C ARG A 45 9.41 14.94 -8.72
N ARG A 46 9.81 14.02 -9.59
CA ARG A 46 10.44 14.32 -10.88
C ARG A 46 9.41 14.66 -11.96
N GLY A 47 8.13 14.33 -11.76
CA GLY A 47 7.06 14.57 -12.74
C GLY A 47 7.17 13.70 -14.00
N SER A 48 7.75 12.51 -13.91
CA SER A 48 7.89 11.61 -15.08
C SER A 48 6.63 10.74 -15.24
N ALA A 49 5.81 11.03 -16.26
CA ALA A 49 4.61 10.25 -16.55
C ALA A 49 4.92 8.79 -16.98
N GLU A 50 5.99 8.60 -17.75
CA GLU A 50 6.47 7.27 -18.17
C GLU A 50 6.90 6.44 -16.97
N GLY A 51 7.71 7.03 -16.07
CA GLY A 51 8.13 6.36 -14.84
C GLY A 51 6.96 6.02 -13.92
N LEU A 52 5.92 6.85 -13.85
CA LEU A 52 4.72 6.54 -13.07
C LEU A 52 3.95 5.36 -13.66
N THR A 53 3.91 5.24 -14.98
CA THR A 53 3.25 4.11 -15.65
C THR A 53 3.98 2.79 -15.38
N GLU A 54 5.31 2.80 -15.42
CA GLU A 54 6.13 1.62 -15.06
C GLU A 54 5.97 1.26 -13.58
N SER A 55 6.03 2.26 -12.69
CA SER A 55 5.84 2.07 -11.26
C SER A 55 4.45 1.49 -10.94
N LEU A 56 3.39 1.95 -11.62
CA LEU A 56 2.04 1.43 -11.44
C LEU A 56 1.96 -0.07 -11.79
N ARG A 57 2.54 -0.49 -12.92
CA ARG A 57 2.57 -1.91 -13.32
C ARG A 57 3.30 -2.78 -12.29
N SER A 58 4.40 -2.27 -11.74
CA SER A 58 5.18 -2.94 -10.70
C SER A 58 4.38 -3.11 -9.41
N VAL A 59 3.68 -2.04 -8.99
CA VAL A 59 2.76 -2.06 -7.85
C VAL A 59 1.62 -3.04 -8.06
N GLU A 60 0.96 -3.03 -9.23
CA GLU A 60 -0.12 -3.94 -9.58
C GLU A 60 0.33 -5.40 -9.49
N MET A 61 1.48 -5.74 -10.08
CA MET A 61 2.07 -7.07 -10.00
C MET A 61 2.27 -7.52 -8.55
N HIS A 62 2.85 -6.68 -7.68
CA HIS A 62 3.04 -7.06 -6.28
C HIS A 62 1.74 -7.19 -5.49
N VAL A 63 0.73 -6.36 -5.79
CA VAL A 63 -0.61 -6.49 -5.19
C VAL A 63 -1.26 -7.81 -5.58
N GLU A 64 -1.16 -8.21 -6.85
CA GLU A 64 -1.67 -9.51 -7.32
C GLU A 64 -0.97 -10.69 -6.63
N GLU A 65 0.36 -10.66 -6.52
CA GLU A 65 1.10 -11.73 -5.84
C GLU A 65 0.78 -11.80 -4.34
N ILE A 66 0.58 -10.66 -3.67
CA ILE A 66 0.08 -10.63 -2.28
C ILE A 66 -1.29 -11.29 -2.19
N HIS A 67 -2.19 -11.02 -3.15
CA HIS A 67 -3.52 -11.62 -3.16
C HIS A 67 -3.45 -13.14 -3.33
N ARG A 68 -2.64 -13.62 -4.28
CA ARG A 68 -2.39 -15.06 -4.49
C ARG A 68 -1.79 -15.73 -3.26
N ALA A 69 -0.81 -15.09 -2.62
CA ALA A 69 -0.22 -15.59 -1.39
C ALA A 69 -1.28 -15.69 -0.28
N HIS A 70 -2.14 -14.69 -0.14
CA HIS A 70 -3.21 -14.69 0.86
C HIS A 70 -4.21 -15.84 0.64
N GLU A 71 -4.66 -16.05 -0.59
CA GLU A 71 -5.53 -17.20 -0.93
C GLU A 71 -4.85 -18.54 -0.65
N SER A 72 -3.57 -18.67 -0.99
CA SER A 72 -2.79 -19.89 -0.76
C SER A 72 -2.59 -20.16 0.73
N ILE A 73 -2.34 -19.12 1.54
CA ILE A 73 -2.22 -19.22 2.99
C ILE A 73 -3.56 -19.66 3.59
N SER A 74 -4.68 -19.08 3.15
CA SER A 74 -6.01 -19.47 3.62
C SER A 74 -6.29 -20.95 3.33
N LYS A 75 -5.99 -21.42 2.11
CA LYS A 75 -6.13 -22.85 1.75
C LYS A 75 -5.24 -23.75 2.60
N ALA A 76 -3.97 -23.36 2.80
CA ALA A 76 -3.06 -24.12 3.64
C ALA A 76 -3.54 -24.21 5.10
N ILE A 77 -4.09 -23.12 5.64
CA ILE A 77 -4.70 -23.12 6.98
C ILE A 77 -5.90 -24.06 7.03
N ASP A 78 -6.78 -24.02 6.04
CA ASP A 78 -7.97 -24.88 5.98
C ASP A 78 -7.60 -26.36 5.90
N GLU A 79 -6.62 -26.71 5.07
CA GLU A 79 -6.08 -28.07 4.94
C GLU A 79 -5.45 -28.54 6.25
N MET A 80 -4.65 -27.69 6.90
CA MET A 80 -4.02 -28.01 8.17
C MET A 80 -5.02 -28.17 9.31
N VAL A 81 -6.04 -27.30 9.40
CA VAL A 81 -7.09 -27.42 10.42
C VAL A 81 -7.92 -28.68 10.16
N SER A 82 -8.22 -29.02 8.91
CA SER A 82 -8.93 -30.26 8.56
C SER A 82 -8.12 -31.51 8.92
N ALA A 83 -6.79 -31.46 8.78
CA ALA A 83 -5.90 -32.57 9.13
C ALA A 83 -5.65 -32.72 10.64
N LEU A 84 -5.77 -31.63 11.43
CA LEU A 84 -5.37 -31.58 12.84
C LEU A 84 -6.53 -31.41 13.83
N GLY A 85 -7.66 -30.89 13.37
CA GLY A 85 -8.80 -30.50 14.20
C GLY A 85 -10.04 -31.37 13.96
N PRO A 86 -11.00 -31.38 14.90
CA PRO A 86 -12.31 -31.99 14.67
C PRO A 86 -13.07 -31.23 13.56
N GLU A 87 -13.82 -31.95 12.72
CA GLU A 87 -14.45 -31.42 11.50
C GLU A 87 -15.39 -30.22 11.73
N GLU A 88 -15.93 -30.06 12.94
CA GLU A 88 -16.94 -29.05 13.28
C GLU A 88 -16.36 -27.69 13.73
N LYS A 89 -15.04 -27.53 13.83
CA LYS A 89 -14.43 -26.26 14.25
C LYS A 89 -14.23 -25.29 13.09
N GLU A 90 -14.34 -23.99 13.39
CA GLU A 90 -14.01 -22.92 12.45
C GLU A 90 -12.58 -23.06 11.92
N ARG A 91 -12.44 -23.03 10.59
CA ARG A 91 -11.18 -23.16 9.88
C ARG A 91 -10.55 -21.79 9.73
N ASN A 92 -9.74 -21.41 10.71
CA ASN A 92 -9.05 -20.14 10.74
C ASN A 92 -7.68 -20.26 11.43
N LEU A 93 -6.84 -19.24 11.27
CA LEU A 93 -5.49 -19.21 11.83
C LEU A 93 -5.50 -19.30 13.36
N GLY A 94 -6.50 -18.72 14.02
CA GLY A 94 -6.68 -18.82 15.46
C GLY A 94 -6.83 -20.25 15.94
N THR A 95 -7.72 -21.01 15.29
CA THR A 95 -7.92 -22.45 15.54
C THR A 95 -6.63 -23.22 15.27
N LEU A 96 -5.96 -22.98 14.14
CA LEU A 96 -4.69 -23.63 13.82
C LEU A 96 -3.64 -23.40 14.91
N LEU A 97 -3.50 -22.16 15.39
CA LEU A 97 -2.55 -21.84 16.46
C LEU A 97 -2.86 -22.65 17.73
N THR A 98 -4.12 -22.87 18.10
CA THR A 98 -4.44 -23.70 19.30
C THR A 98 -4.02 -25.16 19.17
N LEU A 99 -3.91 -25.68 17.94
CA LEU A 99 -3.56 -27.06 17.63
C LEU A 99 -2.04 -27.27 17.43
N LEU A 100 -1.27 -26.17 17.33
CA LEU A 100 0.17 -26.21 17.09
C LEU A 100 0.97 -26.15 18.39
N PRO A 101 2.16 -26.79 18.44
CA PRO A 101 3.04 -26.67 19.59
C PRO A 101 3.56 -25.24 19.75
N ALA A 102 4.15 -24.97 20.92
CA ALA A 102 4.50 -23.59 21.31
C ALA A 102 5.52 -22.93 20.36
N LYS A 103 6.47 -23.70 19.81
CA LYS A 103 7.54 -23.19 18.96
C LYS A 103 7.00 -22.71 17.61
N GLU A 104 6.11 -23.50 17.01
CA GLU A 104 5.49 -23.26 15.72
C GLU A 104 4.53 -22.07 15.82
N ARG A 105 3.72 -22.03 16.88
CA ARG A 105 2.91 -20.86 17.22
C ARG A 105 3.73 -19.58 17.31
N GLN A 106 4.87 -19.62 17.99
CA GLN A 106 5.71 -18.45 18.17
C GLN A 106 6.30 -17.97 16.83
N ARG A 107 6.67 -18.90 15.95
CA ARG A 107 7.16 -18.60 14.59
C ARG A 107 6.07 -17.93 13.75
N ILE A 108 4.86 -18.50 13.69
CA ILE A 108 3.71 -17.91 12.97
C ILE A 108 3.40 -16.51 13.50
N ARG A 109 3.31 -16.34 14.82
CA ARG A 109 3.10 -15.01 15.44
C ARG A 109 4.19 -14.00 15.13
N SER A 110 5.41 -14.45 14.83
CA SER A 110 6.49 -13.58 14.39
C SER A 110 6.23 -13.07 12.98
N TYR A 111 5.82 -13.96 12.06
CA TYR A 111 5.43 -13.57 10.71
C TYR A 111 4.22 -12.62 10.71
N GLU A 112 3.19 -12.89 11.51
CA GLU A 112 2.02 -11.98 11.64
C GLU A 112 2.44 -10.57 12.08
N ARG A 113 3.36 -10.46 13.05
CA ARG A 113 3.89 -9.16 13.50
C ARG A 113 4.66 -8.45 12.41
N THR A 114 5.50 -9.17 11.67
CA THR A 114 6.25 -8.62 10.53
C THR A 114 5.29 -8.12 9.44
N LEU A 115 4.30 -8.94 9.05
CA LEU A 115 3.28 -8.57 8.07
C LEU A 115 2.47 -7.35 8.53
N ALA A 116 2.05 -7.29 9.79
CA ALA A 116 1.33 -6.14 10.33
C ALA A 116 2.17 -4.85 10.25
N GLY A 117 3.47 -4.95 10.58
CA GLY A 117 4.42 -3.85 10.45
C GLY A 117 4.57 -3.38 9.01
N LEU A 118 4.76 -4.31 8.08
CA LEU A 118 4.89 -4.02 6.65
C LEU A 118 3.60 -3.41 6.07
N LYS A 119 2.43 -4.00 6.34
CA LYS A 119 1.11 -3.47 5.92
C LYS A 119 0.90 -2.04 6.39
N LYS A 120 1.23 -1.75 7.66
CA LYS A 120 1.14 -0.39 8.20
C LYS A 120 2.09 0.57 7.47
N TRP A 121 3.33 0.14 7.24
CA TRP A 121 4.32 0.95 6.56
C TRP A 121 3.97 1.22 5.09
N THR A 122 3.58 0.21 4.31
CA THR A 122 3.15 0.36 2.91
C THR A 122 1.93 1.28 2.82
N PHE A 123 0.95 1.11 3.71
CA PHE A 123 -0.21 2.01 3.80
C PHE A 123 0.21 3.47 4.02
N GLN A 124 1.15 3.73 4.92
CA GLN A 124 1.63 5.09 5.19
C GLN A 124 2.35 5.71 3.99
N VAL A 125 3.18 4.95 3.28
CA VAL A 125 3.88 5.45 2.08
C VAL A 125 2.87 5.75 0.97
N ASN A 126 1.95 4.82 0.69
CA ASN A 126 0.91 5.02 -0.30
C ASN A 126 0.01 6.22 0.02
N ALA A 127 -0.37 6.40 1.29
CA ALA A 127 -1.16 7.55 1.72
C ALA A 127 -0.43 8.89 1.48
N ARG A 128 0.89 8.93 1.66
CA ARG A 128 1.70 10.11 1.35
C ARG A 128 1.75 10.37 -0.16
N ASN A 129 2.00 9.34 -0.97
CA ASN A 129 2.00 9.46 -2.43
C ASN A 129 0.65 9.97 -2.94
N ARG A 130 -0.45 9.40 -2.44
CA ARG A 130 -1.81 9.85 -2.76
C ARG A 130 -2.05 11.32 -2.42
N THR A 131 -1.63 11.75 -1.22
CA THR A 131 -1.78 13.15 -0.80
C THR A 131 -0.99 14.08 -1.73
N TYR A 132 0.26 13.71 -2.04
CA TYR A 132 1.10 14.47 -2.98
C TYR A 132 0.46 14.62 -4.37
N ILE A 133 -0.09 13.52 -4.91
CA ILE A 133 -0.81 13.54 -6.19
C ILE A 133 -2.02 14.47 -6.11
N GLN A 134 -2.83 14.38 -5.05
CA GLN A 134 -4.01 15.21 -4.87
C GLN A 134 -3.66 16.70 -4.80
N ASP A 135 -2.64 17.06 -4.02
CA ASP A 135 -2.18 18.44 -3.89
C ASP A 135 -1.63 18.98 -5.21
N SER A 136 -0.86 18.15 -5.93
CA SER A 136 -0.31 18.50 -7.24
C SER A 136 -1.41 18.74 -8.27
N LEU A 137 -2.42 17.87 -8.32
CA LEU A 137 -3.56 18.03 -9.22
C LEU A 137 -4.43 19.25 -8.87
N ALA A 138 -4.61 19.55 -7.58
CA ALA A 138 -5.31 20.76 -7.16
C ALA A 138 -4.58 22.02 -7.65
N CYS A 139 -3.25 22.09 -7.47
CA CYS A 139 -2.43 23.18 -7.98
C CYS A 139 -2.56 23.33 -9.51
N TRP A 140 -2.48 22.23 -10.27
CA TRP A 140 -2.67 22.25 -11.72
C TRP A 140 -4.05 22.75 -12.12
N LYS A 141 -5.09 22.33 -11.42
CA LYS A 141 -6.46 22.80 -11.65
C LYS A 141 -6.58 24.31 -11.44
N ASP A 142 -5.96 24.86 -10.39
CA ASP A 142 -5.98 26.29 -10.12
C ASP A 142 -5.25 27.08 -11.22
N LEU A 143 -4.08 26.61 -11.66
CA LEU A 143 -3.32 27.23 -12.75
C LEU A 143 -4.07 27.21 -14.08
N VAL A 144 -4.68 26.07 -14.44
CA VAL A 144 -5.50 25.96 -15.66
C VAL A 144 -6.74 26.85 -15.56
N SER A 145 -7.32 26.98 -14.37
CA SER A 145 -8.46 27.88 -14.15
C SER A 145 -8.10 29.33 -14.46
N LEU A 146 -6.88 29.79 -14.12
CA LEU A 146 -6.41 31.14 -14.48
C LEU A 146 -6.30 31.34 -16.00
N LEU A 147 -5.94 30.30 -16.75
CA LEU A 147 -5.81 30.36 -18.21
C LEU A 147 -7.17 30.24 -18.93
N THR A 148 -8.18 29.68 -18.27
CA THR A 148 -9.50 29.39 -18.84
C THR A 148 -10.61 30.30 -18.33
N LEU A 149 -10.35 31.05 -17.25
CA LEU A 149 -11.21 32.14 -16.79
C LEU A 149 -11.37 33.13 -17.95
N PRO A 150 -12.61 33.35 -18.44
CA PRO A 150 -12.83 34.35 -19.48
C PRO A 150 -12.32 35.68 -18.95
N LEU A 151 -11.44 36.34 -19.71
CA LEU A 151 -11.10 37.74 -19.49
C LEU A 151 -12.42 38.50 -19.36
N SER A 152 -12.76 38.90 -18.15
CA SER A 152 -14.04 39.57 -17.87
C SER A 152 -13.97 40.96 -18.50
N GLY A 153 -14.47 41.05 -19.73
CA GLY A 153 -14.56 42.28 -20.50
C GLY A 153 -13.79 42.21 -21.83
N PRO A 154 -14.22 43.01 -22.83
CA PRO A 154 -13.48 43.15 -24.08
C PRO A 154 -12.03 43.59 -23.77
N PRO A 155 -11.02 43.09 -24.52
CA PRO A 155 -9.65 43.50 -24.33
C PRO A 155 -9.55 45.02 -24.56
N MET A 156 -9.43 45.78 -23.47
CA MET A 156 -9.24 47.22 -23.49
C MET A 156 -7.78 47.49 -23.85
N TYR A 157 -7.50 47.59 -25.15
CA TYR A 157 -6.23 48.15 -25.62
C TYR A 157 -6.25 49.66 -25.36
N VAL A 158 -5.36 50.14 -24.49
CA VAL A 158 -5.22 51.57 -24.24
C VAL A 158 -4.57 52.19 -25.47
N GLN A 159 -5.38 52.71 -26.39
CA GLN A 159 -4.89 53.55 -27.47
C GLN A 159 -4.40 54.87 -26.84
N ASN A 160 -3.09 55.11 -26.84
CA ASN A 160 -2.43 56.33 -26.34
C ASN A 160 -2.37 56.55 -24.81
N GLY A 161 -2.29 55.47 -24.02
CA GLY A 161 -1.76 55.56 -22.64
C GLY A 161 -2.55 56.39 -21.62
N THR A 162 -3.84 56.69 -21.84
CA THR A 162 -4.66 57.41 -20.86
C THR A 162 -5.86 56.57 -20.44
N GLN A 163 -5.82 55.97 -19.25
CA GLN A 163 -7.01 55.35 -18.63
C GLN A 163 -7.78 56.40 -17.81
N PRO A 164 -9.13 56.46 -17.88
CA PRO A 164 -9.93 57.08 -16.84
C PRO A 164 -9.91 56.18 -15.60
N SER A 165 -9.57 56.78 -14.46
CA SER A 165 -9.42 56.13 -13.17
C SER A 165 -10.67 55.34 -12.74
N SER A 166 -10.53 54.02 -12.63
CA SER A 166 -11.28 53.22 -11.65
C SER A 166 -10.31 52.23 -11.01
N SER A 167 -9.91 52.52 -9.78
CA SER A 167 -8.96 51.77 -8.98
C SER A 167 -9.39 50.31 -8.76
N PRO A 168 -8.58 49.31 -9.16
CA PRO A 168 -8.68 47.97 -8.61
C PRO A 168 -7.79 47.85 -7.37
N GLN A 169 -8.32 47.31 -6.28
CA GLN A 169 -7.53 46.93 -5.11
C GLN A 169 -6.41 45.95 -5.51
N PRO A 170 -5.18 46.11 -4.99
CA PRO A 170 -4.11 45.17 -5.26
C PRO A 170 -4.37 43.86 -4.51
N PHE A 171 -4.35 42.74 -5.24
CA PHE A 171 -4.21 41.41 -4.64
C PHE A 171 -2.82 41.32 -4.01
N SER A 172 -2.74 41.55 -2.70
CA SER A 172 -1.51 41.36 -1.93
C SER A 172 -1.23 39.86 -1.78
N LEU A 173 -0.20 39.35 -2.45
CA LEU A 173 0.42 38.06 -2.15
C LEU A 173 1.16 38.18 -0.81
N ASN A 174 0.43 38.05 0.31
CA ASN A 174 1.01 37.89 1.63
C ASN A 174 1.62 36.49 1.75
N ARG A 175 2.83 36.31 1.22
CA ARG A 175 3.67 35.14 1.52
C ARG A 175 4.56 35.51 2.70
N ARG A 176 4.17 35.13 3.92
CA ARG A 176 5.10 35.14 5.07
C ARG A 176 6.07 33.97 4.87
N VAL A 177 7.36 34.29 4.88
CA VAL A 177 8.49 33.36 5.04
C VAL A 177 8.75 33.20 6.53
#